data_AF-A0A3N5U546-F1
#
_entry.id   AF-A0A3N5U546-F1
#
_cell.length_a   1.000
_cell.length_b   1.000
_cell.length_c   1.000
_cell.angle_alpha   90.00
_cell.angle_beta   90.00
_cell.angle_gamma   90.00
#
_symmetry.space_group_name_H-M   'P 1'
#
loop_
_entity.id
_entity.type
_entity.pdbx_description
1 polymer ?
#
loop_
_entity_poly.entity_id
_entity_poly.type
_entity_poly.pdbx_seq_one_letter_code
_entity_poly.pdbx_strand_id
1 'polypeptide(L)'
;SLADKLKSLGVKKGAADLAPPKPRSPYEIDAVVAGTFQSTPRGDVFIVEQTYTADHLHGTAPIVCSLPLSLISQWANDPRLADIPLSRFAFLDTETSGLSGGTGTYAFMVGIARFVDDQFVLRQFFMRDPAEEPAMLEAIAQFLAPAQALVTFNGKAFDAPLLTTRYRLHQIPVPYEGYSHLDLLPLARRLWRDRLESRALKYLEQHVLGLTRSSEEVPGYEIPWLYFDYLKSGDARPLAGVFYHNAMDVVAMAALLAHVNEVMQHPYEGRVEHGLDFIALGKLFEHLGHWEEAARLFEHGLELDLTESDFGVAVKRLSILQKKRGDYSEAIRLWEAAAANGHIYAHIEMAKYYEHKCRDVKTALKWTRSALEHVKHADLPVYMQKHWLEEIAHRLARLERKDSI
;
A
#
# COMPACT_ATOMS: atom_id res chain seq x y z
N SER A 1 -33.17 12.88 -53.44
CA SER A 1 -33.43 11.63 -52.68
C SER A 1 -32.56 11.57 -51.43
N LEU A 2 -32.94 10.82 -50.39
CA LEU A 2 -32.06 10.53 -49.21
C LEU A 2 -30.69 9.98 -49.66
N ALA A 3 -30.69 9.24 -50.79
CA ALA A 3 -29.50 8.70 -51.42
C ALA A 3 -28.52 9.78 -51.97
N ASP A 4 -29.02 10.95 -52.37
CA ASP A 4 -28.18 12.03 -52.92
C ASP A 4 -27.47 12.82 -51.80
N LYS A 5 -28.13 12.98 -50.64
CA LYS A 5 -27.55 13.58 -49.44
C LYS A 5 -26.46 12.70 -48.79
N LEU A 6 -26.58 11.37 -48.91
CA LEU A 6 -25.55 10.42 -48.45
C LEU A 6 -24.29 10.46 -49.33
N LYS A 7 -24.45 10.67 -50.64
CA LYS A 7 -23.32 10.84 -51.58
C LYS A 7 -22.55 12.15 -51.36
N SER A 8 -23.23 13.25 -51.03
CA SER A 8 -22.56 14.54 -50.72
C SER A 8 -21.78 14.52 -49.41
N LEU A 9 -22.01 13.54 -48.54
CA LEU A 9 -21.30 13.33 -47.27
C LEU A 9 -20.18 12.28 -47.37
N GLY A 10 -19.82 11.83 -48.58
CA GLY A 10 -18.70 10.90 -48.80
C GLY A 10 -19.00 9.44 -48.48
N VAL A 11 -20.25 9.07 -48.21
CA VAL A 11 -20.61 7.67 -47.91
C VAL A 11 -20.71 6.88 -49.21
N LYS A 12 -19.66 6.11 -49.53
CA LYS A 12 -19.68 5.12 -50.61
C LYS A 12 -20.52 3.90 -50.19
N LYS A 13 -21.48 3.49 -51.04
CA LYS A 13 -22.20 2.22 -50.88
C LYS A 13 -21.34 1.08 -51.43
N GLY A 14 -20.88 0.20 -50.55
CA GLY A 14 -20.33 -1.10 -50.93
C GLY A 14 -19.30 -1.62 -49.93
N ALA A 15 -19.51 -2.85 -49.43
CA ALA A 15 -18.52 -3.62 -48.66
C ALA A 15 -17.28 -4.03 -49.48
N ALA A 16 -17.15 -3.52 -50.72
CA ALA A 16 -16.08 -3.85 -51.65
C ALA A 16 -14.77 -3.06 -51.40
N ASP A 17 -14.83 -1.96 -50.65
CA ASP A 17 -13.66 -1.15 -50.24
C ASP A 17 -13.19 -1.47 -48.80
N LEU A 18 -13.71 -2.53 -48.16
CA LEU A 18 -13.20 -2.98 -46.87
C LEU A 18 -11.83 -3.64 -47.10
N ALA A 19 -10.81 -3.15 -46.42
CA ALA A 19 -9.49 -3.77 -46.43
C ALA A 19 -9.63 -5.27 -46.11
N PRO A 20 -8.92 -6.16 -46.83
CA PRO A 20 -8.94 -7.58 -46.50
C PRO A 20 -8.58 -7.76 -45.02
N PRO A 21 -9.19 -8.72 -44.31
CA PRO A 21 -8.83 -9.00 -42.93
C PRO A 21 -7.32 -9.22 -42.88
N LYS A 22 -6.65 -8.50 -41.97
CA LYS A 22 -5.20 -8.65 -41.80
C LYS A 22 -4.88 -10.14 -41.61
N PRO A 23 -3.80 -10.65 -42.23
CA PRO A 23 -3.40 -12.03 -42.02
C PRO A 23 -3.22 -12.26 -40.51
N ARG A 24 -3.90 -13.29 -39.98
CA ARG A 24 -3.75 -13.67 -38.57
C ARG A 24 -2.29 -14.05 -38.32
N SER A 25 -1.70 -13.47 -37.28
CA SER A 25 -0.38 -13.90 -36.81
C SER A 25 -0.43 -15.39 -36.48
N PRO A 26 0.62 -16.18 -36.76
CA PRO A 26 0.69 -17.56 -36.32
C PRO A 26 0.84 -17.69 -34.78
N TYR A 27 1.08 -16.58 -34.08
CA TYR A 27 1.27 -16.54 -32.62
C TYR A 27 0.02 -15.99 -31.93
N GLU A 28 -1.06 -16.77 -31.98
CA GLU A 28 -2.28 -16.52 -31.18
C GLU A 28 -1.98 -16.71 -29.68
N ILE A 29 -2.84 -16.17 -28.82
CA ILE A 29 -2.57 -16.13 -27.37
C ILE A 29 -2.41 -17.52 -26.73
N ASP A 30 -3.19 -18.50 -27.17
CA ASP A 30 -3.19 -19.88 -26.69
C ASP A 30 -1.96 -20.69 -27.18
N ALA A 31 -1.25 -20.19 -28.19
CA ALA A 31 0.05 -20.72 -28.60
C ALA A 31 1.23 -20.14 -27.81
N VAL A 32 1.04 -18.99 -27.16
CA VAL A 32 2.08 -18.26 -26.41
C VAL A 32 1.98 -18.52 -24.91
N VAL A 33 0.76 -18.52 -24.37
CA VAL A 33 0.50 -18.71 -22.94
C VAL A 33 -0.44 -19.90 -22.76
N ALA A 34 -0.09 -20.81 -21.86
CA ALA A 34 -0.93 -21.97 -21.57
C ALA A 34 -2.20 -21.54 -20.82
N GLY A 35 -3.33 -21.57 -21.50
CA GLY A 35 -4.64 -21.20 -20.96
C GLY A 35 -5.78 -21.91 -21.67
N THR A 36 -7.01 -21.58 -21.28
CA THR A 36 -8.23 -22.20 -21.79
C THR A 36 -9.30 -21.14 -22.07
N PHE A 37 -10.24 -21.46 -22.94
CA PHE A 37 -11.40 -20.62 -23.18
C PHE A 37 -12.55 -21.04 -22.28
N GLN A 38 -13.12 -20.08 -21.54
CA GLN A 38 -14.34 -20.28 -20.78
C GLN A 38 -15.49 -19.56 -21.48
N SER A 39 -16.52 -20.31 -21.84
CA SER A 39 -17.76 -19.73 -22.38
C SER A 39 -18.65 -19.19 -21.28
N THR A 40 -19.20 -18.01 -21.51
CA THR A 40 -20.24 -17.39 -20.69
C THR A 40 -21.46 -17.07 -21.57
N PRO A 41 -22.62 -16.74 -20.98
CA PRO A 41 -23.77 -16.23 -21.73
C PRO A 41 -23.49 -15.03 -22.65
N ARG A 42 -22.37 -14.34 -22.48
CA ARG A 42 -22.00 -13.13 -23.24
C ARG A 42 -20.84 -13.31 -24.22
N GLY A 43 -20.31 -14.52 -24.35
CA GLY A 43 -19.18 -14.84 -25.24
C GLY A 43 -18.12 -15.66 -24.53
N ASP A 44 -16.94 -15.76 -25.16
CA ASP A 44 -15.81 -16.49 -24.60
C ASP A 44 -14.77 -15.52 -24.01
N VAL A 45 -14.09 -15.95 -22.95
CA VAL A 45 -12.93 -15.27 -22.37
C VAL A 45 -11.76 -16.24 -22.27
N PHE A 46 -10.54 -15.75 -22.51
CA PHE A 46 -9.32 -16.53 -22.30
C PHE A 46 -8.89 -16.47 -20.84
N ILE A 47 -8.62 -17.62 -20.23
CA ILE A 47 -8.24 -17.76 -18.83
C ILE A 47 -6.94 -18.54 -18.72
N VAL A 48 -6.00 -17.98 -17.97
CA VAL A 48 -4.79 -18.67 -17.51
C VAL A 48 -4.98 -18.99 -16.02
N GLU A 49 -4.72 -20.23 -15.63
CA GLU A 49 -4.82 -20.68 -14.24
C GLU A 49 -3.46 -21.17 -13.76
N GLN A 50 -3.07 -20.73 -12.57
CA GLN A 50 -1.89 -21.18 -11.86
C GLN A 50 -2.29 -21.54 -10.43
N THR A 51 -1.71 -22.62 -9.92
CA THR A 51 -1.99 -23.10 -8.56
C THR A 51 -0.71 -23.12 -7.76
N TYR A 52 -0.75 -22.54 -6.57
CA TYR A 52 0.34 -22.54 -5.61
C TYR A 52 -0.08 -23.32 -4.37
N THR A 53 0.82 -24.17 -3.90
CA THR A 53 0.61 -24.94 -2.67
C THR A 53 0.69 -24.03 -1.44
N ALA A 54 0.08 -24.46 -0.33
CA ALA A 54 0.07 -23.69 0.92
C ALA A 54 1.47 -23.40 1.51
N ASP A 55 2.46 -24.24 1.18
CA ASP A 55 3.87 -24.08 1.58
C ASP A 55 4.68 -23.20 0.61
N HIS A 56 4.04 -22.66 -0.43
CA HIS A 56 4.70 -21.74 -1.36
C HIS A 56 5.19 -20.48 -0.64
N LEU A 57 6.45 -20.14 -0.90
CA LEU A 57 7.09 -18.92 -0.44
C LEU A 57 7.29 -17.97 -1.62
N HIS A 58 6.84 -16.73 -1.45
CA HIS A 58 7.15 -15.63 -2.37
C HIS A 58 8.31 -14.84 -1.80
N GLY A 59 9.53 -15.17 -2.24
CA GLY A 59 10.76 -14.75 -1.57
C GLY A 59 10.90 -15.47 -0.24
N THR A 60 10.89 -14.71 0.86
CA THR A 60 11.01 -15.22 2.24
C THR A 60 9.69 -15.28 2.99
N ALA A 61 8.59 -14.82 2.37
CA ALA A 61 7.28 -14.74 3.00
C ALA A 61 6.34 -15.83 2.47
N PRO A 62 5.57 -16.51 3.34
CA PRO A 62 4.52 -17.42 2.90
C PRO A 62 3.37 -16.63 2.26
N ILE A 63 2.65 -17.24 1.33
CA ILE A 63 1.41 -16.65 0.79
C ILE A 63 0.20 -16.87 1.72
N VAL A 64 0.28 -17.86 2.61
CA VAL A 64 -0.73 -18.13 3.63
C VAL A 64 -0.50 -17.21 4.82
N CYS A 65 -1.50 -16.40 5.15
CA CYS A 65 -1.48 -15.51 6.29
C CYS A 65 -2.03 -16.20 7.55
N SER A 66 -1.40 -15.95 8.70
CA SER A 66 -1.89 -16.39 10.02
C SER A 66 -3.17 -15.63 10.41
N LEU A 67 -4.20 -16.36 10.84
CA LEU A 67 -5.46 -15.77 11.33
C LEU A 67 -5.53 -15.85 12.86
N PRO A 68 -6.25 -14.91 13.53
CA PRO A 68 -7.07 -13.82 12.97
C PRO A 68 -6.27 -12.57 12.55
N LEU A 69 -6.82 -11.75 11.65
CA LEU A 69 -6.24 -10.45 11.22
C LEU A 69 -6.57 -9.31 12.18
N SER A 70 -6.49 -9.52 13.50
CA SER A 70 -7.05 -8.61 14.52
C SER A 70 -6.50 -7.18 14.45
N LEU A 71 -5.18 -7.01 14.34
CA LEU A 71 -4.56 -5.68 14.29
C LEU A 71 -4.80 -4.98 12.94
N ILE A 72 -4.80 -5.74 11.85
CA ILE A 72 -5.13 -5.23 10.50
C ILE A 72 -6.58 -4.78 10.45
N SER A 73 -7.50 -5.55 11.03
CA SER A 73 -8.92 -5.24 11.17
C SER A 73 -9.15 -3.93 11.94
N GLN A 74 -8.43 -3.73 13.05
CA GLN A 74 -8.47 -2.46 13.81
C GLN A 74 -7.93 -1.29 12.98
N TRP A 75 -6.80 -1.47 12.29
CA TRP A 75 -6.21 -0.45 11.44
C TRP A 75 -7.11 -0.07 10.26
N ALA A 76 -7.70 -1.06 9.60
CA ALA A 76 -8.62 -0.87 8.47
C ALA A 76 -9.97 -0.29 8.90
N ASN A 77 -10.25 -0.27 10.22
CA ASN A 77 -11.55 0.09 10.80
C ASN A 77 -12.70 -0.73 10.18
N ASP A 78 -12.48 -2.03 9.99
CA ASP A 78 -13.48 -2.98 9.50
C ASP A 78 -13.41 -4.28 10.31
N PRO A 79 -14.24 -4.43 11.35
CA PRO A 79 -14.17 -5.56 12.28
C PRO A 79 -14.40 -6.92 11.61
N ARG A 80 -15.04 -6.95 10.43
CA ARG A 80 -15.33 -8.19 9.70
C ARG A 80 -14.04 -8.90 9.25
N LEU A 81 -12.98 -8.14 8.97
CA LEU A 81 -11.70 -8.69 8.49
C LEU A 81 -11.03 -9.65 9.50
N ALA A 82 -11.33 -9.51 10.79
CA ALA A 82 -10.79 -10.41 11.81
C ALA A 82 -11.35 -11.85 11.70
N ASP A 83 -12.62 -11.97 11.29
CA ASP A 83 -13.39 -13.22 11.35
C ASP A 83 -13.58 -13.90 9.99
N ILE A 84 -13.40 -13.18 8.88
CA ILE A 84 -13.51 -13.77 7.53
C ILE A 84 -12.37 -14.81 7.38
N PRO A 85 -12.68 -16.06 6.99
CA PRO A 85 -11.64 -17.06 6.76
C PRO A 85 -10.90 -16.76 5.44
N LEU A 86 -9.62 -17.15 5.36
CA LEU A 86 -8.76 -16.82 4.22
C LEU A 86 -9.29 -17.34 2.87
N SER A 87 -10.05 -18.45 2.86
CA SER A 87 -10.77 -18.97 1.68
C SER A 87 -11.86 -18.06 1.11
N ARG A 88 -12.19 -16.98 1.83
CA ARG A 88 -13.16 -15.95 1.41
C ARG A 88 -12.48 -14.63 1.04
N PHE A 89 -11.15 -14.60 0.99
CA PHE A 89 -10.38 -13.47 0.47
C PHE A 89 -10.14 -13.66 -1.01
N ALA A 90 -10.25 -12.58 -1.78
CA ALA A 90 -9.84 -12.52 -3.17
C ALA A 90 -8.77 -11.43 -3.33
N PHE A 91 -7.63 -11.78 -3.93
CA PHE A 91 -6.54 -10.87 -4.25
C PHE A 91 -6.71 -10.44 -5.70
N LEU A 92 -6.78 -9.14 -5.97
CA LEU A 92 -7.15 -8.62 -7.29
C LEU A 92 -6.20 -7.53 -7.75
N ASP A 93 -5.73 -7.67 -8.98
CA ASP A 93 -4.92 -6.70 -9.71
C ASP A 93 -5.41 -6.60 -11.17
N THR A 94 -5.33 -5.41 -11.78
CA THR A 94 -5.79 -5.18 -13.16
C THR A 94 -4.71 -4.58 -14.05
N GLU A 95 -4.65 -5.05 -15.29
CA GLU A 95 -3.91 -4.36 -16.36
C GLU A 95 -4.88 -3.57 -17.23
N THR A 96 -4.54 -2.31 -17.47
CA THR A 96 -5.45 -1.36 -18.08
C THR A 96 -4.94 -0.80 -19.39
N SER A 97 -5.85 -0.47 -20.30
CA SER A 97 -5.51 0.09 -21.62
C SER A 97 -5.06 1.57 -21.55
N GLY A 98 -4.88 2.15 -20.38
CA GLY A 98 -4.43 3.54 -20.24
C GLY A 98 -4.51 4.09 -18.82
N LEU A 99 -3.62 5.04 -18.53
CA LEU A 99 -3.37 5.58 -17.18
C LEU A 99 -4.46 6.55 -16.67
N SER A 100 -5.41 6.97 -17.51
CA SER A 100 -6.27 8.14 -17.24
C SER A 100 -7.67 7.83 -16.67
N GLY A 101 -8.00 6.57 -16.36
CA GLY A 101 -9.20 6.19 -15.60
C GLY A 101 -10.57 6.65 -16.16
N GLY A 102 -10.63 7.14 -17.41
CA GLY A 102 -11.86 7.58 -18.04
C GLY A 102 -12.74 6.41 -18.49
N THR A 103 -13.96 6.69 -18.94
CA THR A 103 -14.90 5.66 -19.46
C THR A 103 -14.38 4.89 -20.68
N GLY A 104 -13.32 5.40 -21.35
CA GLY A 104 -12.62 4.72 -22.44
C GLY A 104 -11.49 3.78 -22.01
N THR A 105 -11.16 3.71 -20.72
CA THR A 105 -10.17 2.76 -20.20
C THR A 105 -10.84 1.40 -19.96
N TYR A 106 -10.19 0.34 -20.43
CA TYR A 106 -10.58 -1.04 -20.21
C TYR A 106 -9.58 -1.72 -19.27
N ALA A 107 -10.06 -2.60 -18.41
CA ALA A 107 -9.20 -3.57 -17.72
C ALA A 107 -9.06 -4.78 -18.65
N PHE A 108 -8.07 -4.80 -19.54
CA PHE A 108 -7.95 -5.86 -20.55
C PHE A 108 -7.46 -7.19 -19.96
N MET A 109 -6.91 -7.12 -18.76
CA MET A 109 -6.53 -8.28 -17.98
C MET A 109 -6.91 -8.05 -16.52
N VAL A 110 -7.45 -9.08 -15.87
CA VAL A 110 -7.73 -9.06 -14.42
C VAL A 110 -7.16 -10.34 -13.81
N GLY A 111 -6.18 -10.18 -12.94
CA GLY A 111 -5.64 -11.26 -12.13
C GLY A 111 -6.40 -11.36 -10.82
N ILE A 112 -6.92 -12.55 -10.51
CA ILE A 112 -7.64 -12.80 -9.26
C ILE A 112 -7.15 -14.12 -8.67
N ALA A 113 -6.75 -14.10 -7.40
CA ALA A 113 -6.42 -15.31 -6.68
C ALA A 113 -7.25 -15.50 -5.41
N ARG A 114 -7.50 -16.77 -5.06
CA ARG A 114 -8.24 -17.18 -3.86
C ARG A 114 -7.70 -18.51 -3.34
N PHE A 115 -7.98 -18.81 -2.07
CA PHE A 115 -7.74 -20.14 -1.53
C PHE A 115 -8.94 -21.06 -1.78
N VAL A 116 -8.72 -22.14 -2.53
CA VAL A 116 -9.70 -23.19 -2.86
C VAL A 116 -9.06 -24.54 -2.53
N ASP A 117 -9.71 -25.34 -1.69
CA ASP A 117 -9.23 -26.67 -1.27
C ASP A 117 -7.74 -26.66 -0.82
N ASP A 118 -7.39 -25.70 0.05
CA ASP A 118 -6.03 -25.47 0.57
C ASP A 118 -4.95 -25.12 -0.46
N GLN A 119 -5.36 -24.75 -1.68
CA GLN A 119 -4.49 -24.26 -2.73
C GLN A 119 -4.78 -22.80 -3.04
N PHE A 120 -3.74 -22.01 -3.31
CA PHE A 120 -3.90 -20.65 -3.81
C PHE A 120 -4.03 -20.68 -5.32
N VAL A 121 -5.26 -20.53 -5.80
CA VAL A 121 -5.61 -20.60 -7.23
C VAL A 121 -5.67 -19.19 -7.79
N LEU A 122 -4.71 -18.85 -8.64
CA LEU A 122 -4.67 -17.64 -9.44
C LEU A 122 -5.34 -17.90 -10.79
N ARG A 123 -6.29 -17.05 -11.15
CA ARG A 123 -6.86 -16.96 -12.50
C ARG A 123 -6.64 -15.58 -13.09
N GLN A 124 -6.21 -15.56 -14.33
CA GLN A 124 -6.01 -14.35 -15.10
C GLN A 124 -6.99 -14.35 -16.26
N PHE A 125 -7.92 -13.40 -16.23
CA PHE A 125 -8.95 -13.24 -17.24
C PHE A 125 -8.47 -12.21 -18.26
N PHE A 126 -8.33 -12.60 -19.52
CA PHE A 126 -7.75 -11.77 -20.57
C PHE A 126 -8.71 -11.58 -21.75
N MET A 127 -8.81 -10.33 -22.21
CA MET A 127 -9.56 -9.96 -23.41
C MET A 127 -8.65 -9.95 -24.63
N ARG A 128 -8.96 -10.76 -25.64
CA ARG A 128 -8.29 -10.73 -26.94
C ARG A 128 -8.80 -9.60 -27.82
N ASP A 129 -10.08 -9.25 -27.63
CA ASP A 129 -10.76 -8.14 -28.28
C ASP A 129 -11.61 -7.40 -27.23
N PRO A 130 -11.69 -6.05 -27.25
CA PRO A 130 -12.53 -5.30 -26.32
C PRO A 130 -14.01 -5.73 -26.28
N ALA A 131 -14.52 -6.37 -27.34
CA ALA A 131 -15.87 -6.93 -27.37
C ALA A 131 -16.08 -8.09 -26.38
N GLU A 132 -15.00 -8.70 -25.88
CA GLU A 132 -15.03 -9.80 -24.90
C GLU A 132 -15.28 -9.34 -23.45
N GLU A 133 -15.31 -8.02 -23.20
CA GLU A 133 -15.46 -7.47 -21.85
C GLU A 133 -16.67 -7.99 -21.07
N PRO A 134 -17.88 -8.07 -21.65
CA PRO A 134 -19.03 -8.63 -20.93
C PRO A 134 -18.80 -10.08 -20.50
N ALA A 135 -18.12 -10.89 -21.35
CA ALA A 135 -17.82 -12.28 -21.03
C ALA A 135 -16.79 -12.38 -19.89
N MET A 136 -15.75 -11.55 -19.95
CA MET A 136 -14.74 -11.47 -18.89
C MET A 136 -15.35 -11.07 -17.54
N LEU A 137 -16.21 -10.05 -17.50
CA LEU A 137 -16.86 -9.59 -16.27
C LEU A 137 -17.78 -10.66 -15.66
N GLU A 138 -18.52 -11.42 -16.48
CA GLU A 138 -19.34 -12.53 -15.97
C GLU A 138 -18.48 -13.66 -15.39
N ALA A 139 -17.37 -14.02 -16.05
CA ALA A 139 -16.44 -15.03 -15.57
C ALA A 139 -15.76 -14.61 -14.25
N ILE A 140 -15.37 -13.33 -14.13
CA ILE A 140 -14.84 -12.75 -12.89
C ILE A 140 -15.88 -12.83 -11.77
N ALA A 141 -17.14 -12.43 -12.03
CA ALA A 141 -18.20 -12.48 -11.03
C ALA A 141 -18.43 -13.91 -10.50
N GLN A 142 -18.40 -14.91 -11.39
CA GLN A 142 -18.50 -16.32 -11.01
C GLN A 142 -17.30 -16.77 -10.17
N PHE A 143 -16.09 -16.38 -10.56
CA PHE A 143 -14.90 -16.74 -9.80
C PHE A 143 -14.82 -16.00 -8.47
N LEU A 144 -15.29 -14.76 -8.35
CA LEU A 144 -15.31 -14.07 -7.06
C LEU A 144 -16.28 -14.71 -6.07
N ALA A 145 -17.27 -15.48 -6.50
CA ALA A 145 -18.11 -16.23 -5.58
C ALA A 145 -17.30 -17.41 -4.97
N PRO A 146 -17.27 -17.59 -3.63
CA PRO A 146 -18.12 -16.94 -2.63
C PRO A 146 -17.34 -16.03 -1.67
N ALA A 147 -16.41 -15.23 -2.18
CA ALA A 147 -15.58 -14.31 -1.42
C ALA A 147 -16.40 -13.26 -0.65
N GLN A 148 -15.76 -12.65 0.34
CA GLN A 148 -16.34 -11.63 1.22
C GLN A 148 -15.36 -10.49 1.50
N ALA A 149 -14.08 -10.69 1.18
CA ALA A 149 -13.05 -9.68 1.29
C ALA A 149 -12.27 -9.56 -0.03
N LEU A 150 -11.99 -8.34 -0.43
CA LEU A 150 -11.12 -8.00 -1.55
C LEU A 150 -9.80 -7.44 -1.00
N VAL A 151 -8.67 -7.98 -1.45
CA VAL A 151 -7.32 -7.48 -1.16
C VAL A 151 -6.72 -6.94 -2.44
N THR A 152 -6.25 -5.70 -2.40
CA THR A 152 -5.65 -5.02 -3.54
C THR A 152 -4.43 -4.22 -3.12
N PHE A 153 -3.58 -3.84 -4.06
CA PHE A 153 -2.51 -2.87 -3.84
C PHE A 153 -2.84 -1.58 -4.59
N ASN A 154 -3.25 -0.54 -3.87
CA ASN A 154 -3.78 0.71 -4.43
C ASN A 154 -5.17 0.59 -5.11
N GLY A 155 -5.78 -0.60 -5.12
CA GLY A 155 -7.01 -0.83 -5.87
C GLY A 155 -8.30 -0.21 -5.33
N LYS A 156 -8.30 0.36 -4.11
CA LYS A 156 -9.43 1.22 -3.68
C LYS A 156 -9.55 2.48 -4.53
N ALA A 157 -8.43 3.00 -5.00
CA ALA A 157 -8.39 4.24 -5.79
C ALA A 157 -8.40 3.99 -7.30
N PHE A 158 -8.05 2.78 -7.76
CA PHE A 158 -7.85 2.48 -9.18
C PHE A 158 -8.68 1.28 -9.66
N ASP A 159 -8.31 0.05 -9.29
CA ASP A 159 -8.88 -1.20 -9.82
C ASP A 159 -10.38 -1.34 -9.58
N ALA A 160 -10.81 -1.23 -8.31
CA ALA A 160 -12.22 -1.45 -7.95
C ALA A 160 -13.15 -0.36 -8.52
N PRO A 161 -12.82 0.95 -8.50
CA PRO A 161 -13.61 1.96 -9.20
C PRO A 161 -13.70 1.74 -10.72
N LEU A 162 -12.60 1.32 -11.37
CA LEU A 162 -12.57 1.01 -12.80
C LEU A 162 -13.54 -0.14 -13.11
N LEU A 163 -13.36 -1.29 -12.46
CA LEU A 163 -14.21 -2.46 -12.65
C LEU A 163 -15.68 -2.15 -12.35
N THR A 164 -15.96 -1.39 -11.28
CA THR A 164 -17.32 -0.97 -10.91
C THR A 164 -17.99 -0.21 -12.04
N THR A 165 -17.23 0.67 -12.71
CA THR A 165 -17.71 1.40 -13.88
C THR A 165 -17.99 0.46 -15.04
N ARG A 166 -17.11 -0.52 -15.31
CA ARG A 166 -17.29 -1.51 -16.37
C ARG A 166 -18.52 -2.40 -16.14
N TYR A 167 -18.71 -2.91 -14.92
CA TYR A 167 -19.90 -3.66 -14.51
C TYR A 167 -21.18 -2.85 -14.75
N ARG A 168 -21.22 -1.58 -14.32
CA ARG A 168 -22.37 -0.69 -14.51
C ARG A 168 -22.67 -0.40 -15.99
N LEU A 169 -21.65 -0.16 -16.81
CA LEU A 169 -21.82 0.07 -18.25
C LEU A 169 -22.47 -1.11 -18.96
N HIS A 170 -22.10 -2.34 -18.56
CA HIS A 170 -22.67 -3.58 -19.11
C HIS A 170 -23.95 -4.06 -18.39
N GLN A 171 -24.44 -3.29 -17.42
CA GLN A 171 -25.62 -3.63 -16.61
C GLN A 171 -25.49 -4.98 -15.89
N ILE A 172 -24.27 -5.32 -15.47
CA ILE A 172 -23.96 -6.50 -14.67
C ILE A 172 -23.84 -6.07 -13.20
N PRO A 173 -24.45 -6.78 -12.24
CA PRO A 173 -24.29 -6.49 -10.81
C PRO A 173 -22.82 -6.53 -10.39
N VAL A 174 -22.41 -5.61 -9.52
CA VAL A 174 -21.03 -5.55 -9.02
C VAL A 174 -20.81 -6.68 -8.01
N PRO A 175 -19.96 -7.68 -8.30
CA PRO A 175 -19.90 -8.92 -7.50
C PRO A 175 -19.29 -8.73 -6.10
N TYR A 176 -18.49 -7.68 -5.91
CA TYR A 176 -17.85 -7.34 -4.64
C TYR A 176 -18.57 -6.21 -3.88
N GLU A 177 -19.82 -5.90 -4.25
CA GLU A 177 -20.62 -4.96 -3.47
C GLU A 177 -20.83 -5.49 -2.05
N GLY A 178 -20.48 -4.67 -1.05
CA GLY A 178 -20.56 -5.04 0.36
C GLY A 178 -19.37 -5.83 0.91
N TYR A 179 -18.38 -6.20 0.08
CA TYR A 179 -17.17 -6.87 0.57
C TYR A 179 -16.40 -5.97 1.54
N SER A 180 -15.68 -6.58 2.49
CA SER A 180 -14.55 -5.89 3.14
C SER A 180 -13.48 -5.61 2.09
N HIS A 181 -12.89 -4.43 2.07
CA HIS A 181 -11.82 -4.11 1.12
C HIS A 181 -10.57 -3.71 1.88
N LEU A 182 -9.54 -4.54 1.80
CA LEU A 182 -8.22 -4.30 2.36
C LEU A 182 -7.29 -3.80 1.25
N ASP A 183 -6.91 -2.53 1.32
CA ASP A 183 -5.88 -1.98 0.44
C ASP A 183 -4.54 -1.95 1.19
N LEU A 184 -3.53 -2.63 0.64
CA LEU A 184 -2.24 -2.81 1.29
C LEU A 184 -1.33 -1.57 1.16
N LEU A 185 -1.52 -0.71 0.15
CA LEU A 185 -0.62 0.42 -0.07
C LEU A 185 -0.63 1.45 1.07
N PRO A 186 -1.79 1.85 1.64
CA PRO A 186 -1.80 2.74 2.80
C PRO A 186 -1.06 2.18 4.02
N LEU A 187 -1.18 0.87 4.27
CA LEU A 187 -0.47 0.21 5.37
C LEU A 187 1.02 0.13 5.09
N ALA A 188 1.41 -0.26 3.86
CA ALA A 188 2.80 -0.28 3.44
C ALA A 188 3.48 1.10 3.55
N ARG A 189 2.78 2.16 3.17
CA ARG A 189 3.24 3.56 3.34
C ARG A 189 3.38 3.97 4.80
N ARG A 190 2.69 3.31 5.72
CA ARG A 190 2.78 3.60 7.15
C ARG A 190 3.96 2.88 7.80
N LEU A 191 4.27 1.68 7.31
CA LEU A 191 5.37 0.86 7.82
C LEU A 191 6.73 1.26 7.23
N TRP A 192 6.80 1.58 5.93
CA TRP A 192 8.11 1.66 5.25
C TRP A 192 8.44 2.99 4.60
N ARG A 193 7.64 4.05 4.77
CA ARG A 193 7.93 5.36 4.15
C ARG A 193 9.23 5.99 4.63
N ASP A 194 9.56 5.81 5.90
CA ASP A 194 10.73 6.46 6.49
C ASP A 194 12.02 5.71 6.12
N ARG A 195 11.94 4.41 5.81
CA ARG A 195 13.08 3.55 5.41
C ARG A 195 13.27 3.43 3.90
N LEU A 196 12.20 3.20 3.14
CA LEU A 196 12.26 2.83 1.73
C LEU A 196 11.96 4.02 0.80
N GLU A 197 12.79 4.16 -0.23
CA GLU A 197 12.65 5.20 -1.27
C GLU A 197 11.32 5.11 -2.01
N SER A 198 10.87 3.87 -2.26
CA SER A 198 9.62 3.57 -2.97
C SER A 198 8.75 2.58 -2.20
N ARG A 199 7.44 2.69 -2.41
CA ARG A 199 6.42 1.75 -1.92
C ARG A 199 5.63 1.16 -3.09
N ALA A 200 6.24 1.08 -4.27
CA ALA A 200 5.70 0.27 -5.37
C ALA A 200 5.79 -1.21 -4.96
N LEU A 201 4.82 -2.03 -5.38
CA LEU A 201 4.74 -3.43 -4.96
C LEU A 201 6.03 -4.21 -5.27
N LYS A 202 6.54 -4.10 -6.50
CA LYS A 202 7.85 -4.64 -6.91
C LYS A 202 9.00 -4.23 -6.00
N TYR A 203 9.02 -2.98 -5.54
CA TYR A 203 10.08 -2.49 -4.65
C TYR A 203 9.96 -3.13 -3.25
N LEU A 204 8.73 -3.31 -2.76
CA LEU A 204 8.47 -4.01 -1.49
C LEU A 204 8.79 -5.51 -1.60
N GLU A 205 8.49 -6.17 -2.72
CA GLU A 205 8.90 -7.56 -2.93
C GLU A 205 10.41 -7.72 -2.79
N GLN A 206 11.19 -6.83 -3.40
CA GLN A 206 12.64 -6.90 -3.33
C GLN A 206 13.18 -6.59 -1.92
N HIS A 207 12.71 -5.50 -1.30
CA HIS A 207 13.34 -4.97 -0.08
C HIS A 207 12.67 -5.40 1.23
N VAL A 208 11.50 -6.03 1.16
CA VAL A 208 10.74 -6.53 2.31
C VAL A 208 10.55 -8.04 2.22
N LEU A 209 10.16 -8.56 1.04
CA LEU A 209 9.92 -10.00 0.87
C LEU A 209 11.19 -10.76 0.41
N GLY A 210 12.22 -10.06 -0.06
CA GLY A 210 13.47 -10.66 -0.53
C GLY A 210 13.37 -11.34 -1.90
N LEU A 211 12.38 -10.97 -2.73
CA LEU A 211 12.17 -11.54 -4.05
C LEU A 211 12.60 -10.56 -5.15
N THR A 212 13.47 -11.02 -6.05
CA THR A 212 13.77 -10.32 -7.30
C THR A 212 13.09 -11.08 -8.45
N ARG A 213 12.27 -10.37 -9.22
CA ARG A 213 11.52 -10.93 -10.35
C ARG A 213 12.44 -11.32 -11.51
N SER A 214 11.99 -12.23 -12.36
CA SER A 214 12.78 -12.77 -13.47
C SER A 214 12.97 -11.78 -14.62
N SER A 215 13.82 -12.13 -15.59
CA SER A 215 14.00 -11.36 -16.84
C SER A 215 12.79 -11.36 -17.77
N GLU A 216 11.75 -12.16 -17.47
CA GLU A 216 10.51 -12.22 -18.24
C GLU A 216 9.57 -11.05 -17.92
N GLU A 217 9.88 -10.29 -16.85
CA GLU A 217 9.07 -9.15 -16.43
C GLU A 217 9.16 -7.98 -17.40
N VAL A 218 7.99 -7.47 -17.80
CA VAL A 218 7.88 -6.23 -18.56
C VAL A 218 7.74 -5.03 -17.62
N PRO A 219 8.29 -3.85 -17.97
CA PRO A 219 8.02 -2.64 -17.22
C PRO A 219 6.53 -2.27 -17.28
N GLY A 220 5.90 -2.05 -16.11
CA GLY A 220 4.45 -1.81 -16.03
C GLY A 220 3.93 -0.64 -16.89
N TYR A 221 4.76 0.39 -17.13
CA TYR A 221 4.37 1.51 -18.00
C TYR A 221 4.28 1.14 -19.49
N GLU A 222 4.87 0.01 -19.92
CA GLU A 222 4.84 -0.48 -21.30
C GLU A 222 3.62 -1.36 -21.56
N ILE A 223 3.02 -1.94 -20.51
CA ILE A 223 1.93 -2.91 -20.60
C ILE A 223 0.75 -2.42 -21.46
N PRO A 224 0.23 -1.18 -21.31
CA PRO A 224 -0.85 -0.70 -22.17
C PRO A 224 -0.46 -0.69 -23.65
N TRP A 225 0.79 -0.33 -23.97
CA TRP A 225 1.28 -0.28 -25.34
C TRP A 225 1.44 -1.67 -25.95
N LEU A 226 1.91 -2.66 -25.17
CA LEU A 226 2.01 -4.05 -25.60
C LEU A 226 0.64 -4.62 -25.99
N TYR A 227 -0.40 -4.33 -25.20
CA TYR A 227 -1.76 -4.72 -25.54
C TYR A 227 -2.28 -4.04 -26.81
N PHE A 228 -2.04 -2.73 -26.98
CA PHE A 228 -2.43 -2.03 -28.20
C PHE A 228 -1.70 -2.53 -29.45
N ASP A 229 -0.44 -2.92 -29.33
CA ASP A 229 0.31 -3.50 -30.45
C ASP A 229 -0.27 -4.87 -30.81
N TYR A 230 -0.54 -5.72 -29.81
CA TYR A 230 -1.22 -6.99 -29.99
C TYR A 230 -2.56 -6.84 -30.74
N LEU A 231 -3.43 -5.89 -30.36
CA LEU A 231 -4.69 -5.65 -31.06
C LEU A 231 -4.50 -5.25 -32.55
N LYS A 232 -3.35 -4.68 -32.91
CA LYS A 232 -3.05 -4.24 -34.29
C LYS A 232 -2.35 -5.31 -35.11
N SER A 233 -1.45 -6.06 -34.50
CA SER A 233 -0.54 -7.02 -35.15
C SER A 233 -1.06 -8.44 -35.08
N GLY A 234 -1.85 -8.77 -34.05
CA GLY A 234 -2.25 -10.12 -33.68
C GLY A 234 -1.13 -10.95 -33.05
N ASP A 235 0.06 -10.38 -32.81
CA ASP A 235 1.21 -11.10 -32.27
C ASP A 235 1.18 -11.12 -30.73
N ALA A 236 0.85 -12.26 -30.14
CA ALA A 236 0.70 -12.39 -28.70
C ALA A 236 2.03 -12.60 -27.95
N ARG A 237 3.16 -12.79 -28.63
CA ARG A 237 4.45 -13.12 -27.96
C ARG A 237 4.84 -12.14 -26.83
N PRO A 238 4.67 -10.81 -26.99
CA PRO A 238 5.01 -9.87 -25.92
C PRO A 238 4.08 -9.97 -24.69
N LEU A 239 2.90 -10.57 -24.84
CA LEU A 239 1.93 -10.69 -23.74
C LEU A 239 2.36 -11.69 -22.68
N ALA A 240 3.24 -12.66 -22.98
CA ALA A 240 3.73 -13.60 -21.97
C ALA A 240 4.31 -12.88 -20.73
N GLY A 241 5.06 -11.80 -20.95
CA GLY A 241 5.61 -10.97 -19.87
C GLY A 241 4.55 -10.16 -19.12
N VAL A 242 3.46 -9.77 -19.78
CA VAL A 242 2.29 -9.12 -19.14
C VAL A 242 1.59 -10.11 -18.19
N PHE A 243 1.40 -11.36 -18.64
CA PHE A 243 0.83 -12.40 -17.78
C PHE A 243 1.73 -12.70 -16.58
N TYR A 244 3.05 -12.77 -16.79
CA TYR A 244 4.00 -12.92 -15.70
C TYR A 244 3.92 -11.75 -14.70
N HIS A 245 3.89 -10.50 -15.18
CA HIS A 245 3.79 -9.31 -14.34
C HIS A 245 2.56 -9.34 -13.43
N ASN A 246 1.38 -9.49 -14.02
CA ASN A 246 0.13 -9.52 -13.27
C ASN A 246 0.06 -10.71 -12.30
N ALA A 247 0.61 -11.87 -12.66
CA ALA A 247 0.68 -13.02 -11.76
C ALA A 247 1.54 -12.72 -10.52
N MET A 248 2.71 -12.10 -10.72
CA MET A 248 3.59 -11.70 -9.63
C MET A 248 2.96 -10.65 -8.73
N ASP A 249 2.27 -9.65 -9.28
CA ASP A 249 1.55 -8.64 -8.50
C ASP A 249 0.48 -9.28 -7.60
N VAL A 250 -0.31 -10.22 -8.13
CA VAL A 250 -1.35 -10.90 -7.33
C VAL A 250 -0.76 -11.77 -6.22
N VAL A 251 0.26 -12.56 -6.51
CA VAL A 251 0.91 -13.44 -5.51
C VAL A 251 1.64 -12.61 -4.45
N ALA A 252 2.31 -11.53 -4.85
CA ALA A 252 3.01 -10.62 -3.95
C ALA A 252 2.07 -9.99 -2.92
N MET A 253 0.81 -9.70 -3.28
CA MET A 253 -0.17 -9.17 -2.32
C MET A 253 -0.51 -10.19 -1.20
N ALA A 254 -0.62 -11.47 -1.53
CA ALA A 254 -0.86 -12.51 -0.52
C ALA A 254 0.31 -12.63 0.44
N ALA A 255 1.53 -12.67 -0.10
CA ALA A 255 2.75 -12.72 0.70
C ALA A 255 2.98 -11.45 1.53
N LEU A 256 2.68 -10.28 0.97
CA LEU A 256 2.78 -9.00 1.67
C LEU A 256 1.76 -8.92 2.81
N LEU A 257 0.53 -9.38 2.60
CA LEU A 257 -0.47 -9.46 3.66
C LEU A 257 0.01 -10.37 4.81
N ALA A 258 0.50 -11.56 4.49
CA ALA A 258 1.05 -12.49 5.47
C ALA A 258 2.22 -11.87 6.25
N HIS A 259 3.18 -11.26 5.54
CA HIS A 259 4.32 -10.60 6.16
C HIS A 259 3.90 -9.44 7.08
N VAL A 260 3.00 -8.56 6.62
CA VAL A 260 2.51 -7.42 7.41
C VAL A 260 1.80 -7.90 8.67
N ASN A 261 0.98 -8.94 8.55
CA ASN A 261 0.30 -9.50 9.70
C ASN A 261 1.29 -10.08 10.71
N GLU A 262 2.30 -10.79 10.23
CA GLU A 262 3.35 -11.36 11.07
C GLU A 262 4.16 -10.29 11.83
N VAL A 263 4.66 -9.25 11.14
CA VAL A 263 5.43 -8.18 11.81
C VAL A 263 4.58 -7.34 12.76
N MET A 264 3.26 -7.30 12.57
CA MET A 264 2.35 -6.65 13.49
C MET A 264 2.06 -7.52 14.72
N GLN A 265 1.91 -8.84 14.57
CA GLN A 265 1.62 -9.74 15.70
C GLN A 265 2.87 -10.09 16.51
N HIS A 266 3.99 -10.30 15.82
CA HIS A 266 5.25 -10.81 16.36
C HIS A 266 6.43 -9.89 15.99
N PRO A 267 6.39 -8.59 16.34
CA PRO A 267 7.39 -7.62 15.91
C PRO A 267 8.83 -7.94 16.37
N TYR A 268 8.98 -8.75 17.43
CA TYR A 268 10.27 -9.09 18.03
C TYR A 268 10.84 -10.45 17.59
N GLU A 269 10.14 -11.20 16.73
CA GLU A 269 10.54 -12.57 16.32
C GLU A 269 11.41 -12.59 15.05
N GLY A 270 12.23 -11.56 14.86
CA GLY A 270 13.28 -11.52 13.83
C GLY A 270 12.82 -11.15 12.41
N ARG A 271 11.52 -10.97 12.16
CA ARG A 271 11.02 -10.47 10.86
C ARG A 271 11.21 -8.96 10.67
N VAL A 272 11.40 -8.22 11.77
CA VAL A 272 11.70 -6.78 11.76
C VAL A 272 13.16 -6.61 12.15
N GLU A 273 13.97 -6.14 11.21
CA GLU A 273 15.43 -6.02 11.39
C GLU A 273 15.90 -4.57 11.53
N HIS A 274 15.10 -3.61 11.07
CA HIS A 274 15.50 -2.21 10.99
C HIS A 274 14.86 -1.37 12.09
N GLY A 275 15.66 -0.52 12.74
CA GLY A 275 15.17 0.43 13.76
C GLY A 275 14.00 1.28 13.26
N LEU A 276 14.06 1.77 12.02
CA LEU A 276 12.97 2.56 11.42
C LEU A 276 11.65 1.79 11.29
N ASP A 277 11.71 0.48 11.06
CA ASP A 277 10.51 -0.35 10.97
C ASP A 277 9.87 -0.52 12.36
N PHE A 278 10.68 -0.67 13.42
CA PHE A 278 10.20 -0.61 14.81
C PHE A 278 9.59 0.74 15.16
N ILE A 279 10.22 1.85 14.76
CA ILE A 279 9.66 3.19 14.96
C ILE A 279 8.32 3.35 14.21
N ALA A 280 8.21 2.83 12.99
CA ALA A 280 6.98 2.87 12.21
C ALA A 280 5.86 2.03 12.84
N LEU A 281 6.18 0.82 13.34
CA LEU A 281 5.27 0.00 14.13
C LEU A 281 4.85 0.72 15.42
N GLY A 282 5.78 1.36 16.15
CA GLY A 282 5.46 2.15 17.34
C GLY A 282 4.46 3.27 17.04
N LYS A 283 4.64 4.01 15.93
CA LYS A 283 3.67 5.01 15.44
C LYS A 283 2.31 4.39 15.08
N LEU A 284 2.29 3.16 14.56
CA LEU A 284 1.06 2.43 14.25
C LEU A 284 0.32 2.02 15.53
N PHE A 285 0.98 1.34 16.47
CA PHE A 285 0.41 0.91 17.74
C PHE A 285 -0.06 2.09 18.60
N GLU A 286 0.69 3.21 18.58
CA GLU A 286 0.26 4.46 19.22
C GLU A 286 -1.06 4.95 18.63
N HIS A 287 -1.22 4.91 17.30
CA HIS A 287 -2.48 5.32 16.66
C HIS A 287 -3.65 4.39 16.98
N LEU A 288 -3.38 3.09 17.15
CA LEU A 288 -4.39 2.09 17.55
C LEU A 288 -4.75 2.16 19.04
N GLY A 289 -4.03 2.97 19.83
CA GLY A 289 -4.26 3.11 21.27
C GLY A 289 -3.53 2.07 22.13
N HIS A 290 -2.67 1.25 21.53
CA HIS A 290 -1.83 0.27 22.23
C HIS A 290 -0.57 0.93 22.76
N TRP A 291 -0.74 1.83 23.74
CA TRP A 291 0.33 2.72 24.23
C TRP A 291 1.51 1.98 24.85
N GLU A 292 1.24 0.85 25.52
CA GLU A 292 2.28 0.03 26.13
C GLU A 292 3.15 -0.62 25.07
N GLU A 293 2.55 -1.24 24.05
CA GLU A 293 3.27 -1.83 22.92
C GLU A 293 4.03 -0.76 22.13
N ALA A 294 3.39 0.37 21.86
CA ALA A 294 4.00 1.47 21.13
C ALA A 294 5.31 1.95 21.77
N ALA A 295 5.34 2.07 23.10
CA ALA A 295 6.55 2.49 23.78
C ALA A 295 7.62 1.38 23.81
N ARG A 296 7.25 0.09 23.94
CA ARG A 296 8.23 -1.01 23.79
C ARG A 296 8.86 -1.03 22.39
N LEU A 297 8.07 -0.80 21.35
CA LEU A 297 8.54 -0.70 19.97
C LEU A 297 9.50 0.49 19.77
N PHE A 298 9.19 1.65 20.37
CA PHE A 298 10.11 2.79 20.32
C PHE A 298 11.39 2.55 21.11
N GLU A 299 11.31 1.95 22.29
CA GLU A 299 12.47 1.57 23.11
C GLU A 299 13.41 0.67 22.30
N HIS A 300 12.88 -0.40 21.70
CA HIS A 300 13.68 -1.32 20.91
C HIS A 300 14.22 -0.70 19.60
N GLY A 301 13.41 0.10 18.90
CA GLY A 301 13.87 0.80 17.70
C GLY A 301 15.01 1.79 17.97
N LEU A 302 15.08 2.37 19.17
CA LEU A 302 16.15 3.26 19.62
C LEU A 302 17.44 2.53 20.05
N GLU A 303 17.38 1.22 20.27
CA GLU A 303 18.57 0.38 20.52
C GLU A 303 19.32 0.06 19.22
N LEU A 304 18.68 0.27 18.06
CA LEU A 304 19.22 0.04 16.73
C LEU A 304 19.73 1.35 16.11
N ASP A 305 20.58 1.24 15.09
CA ASP A 305 21.14 2.40 14.41
C ASP A 305 20.05 3.22 13.72
N LEU A 306 19.97 4.51 14.09
CA LEU A 306 19.04 5.50 13.55
C LEU A 306 19.78 6.76 13.12
N THR A 307 19.21 7.48 12.15
CA THR A 307 19.67 8.85 11.87
C THR A 307 19.31 9.76 13.04
N GLU A 308 20.03 10.87 13.20
CA GLU A 308 19.75 11.87 14.26
C GLU A 308 18.30 12.41 14.18
N SER A 309 17.78 12.58 12.97
CA SER A 309 16.41 13.06 12.77
C SER A 309 15.38 12.06 13.28
N ASP A 310 15.56 10.77 12.94
CA ASP A 310 14.66 9.70 13.32
C ASP A 310 14.72 9.41 14.83
N PHE A 311 15.93 9.47 15.40
CA PHE A 311 16.14 9.43 16.84
C PHE A 311 15.30 10.51 17.55
N GLY A 312 15.40 11.76 17.11
CA GLY A 312 14.65 12.87 17.69
C GLY A 312 13.13 12.67 17.67
N VAL A 313 12.59 12.12 16.58
CA VAL A 313 11.16 11.80 16.43
C VAL A 313 10.73 10.70 17.39
N ALA A 314 11.49 9.60 17.45
CA ALA A 314 11.22 8.45 18.30
C ALA A 314 11.27 8.83 19.78
N VAL A 315 12.34 9.51 20.22
CA VAL A 315 12.51 9.96 21.61
C VAL A 315 11.41 10.92 22.04
N LYS A 316 10.97 11.82 21.15
CA LYS A 316 9.86 12.74 21.45
C LYS A 316 8.58 11.97 21.74
N ARG A 317 8.23 10.98 20.93
CA ARG A 317 7.03 10.16 21.13
C ARG A 317 7.14 9.29 22.36
N LEU A 318 8.26 8.57 22.53
CA LEU A 318 8.50 7.70 23.67
C LEU A 318 8.42 8.48 24.99
N SER A 319 9.05 9.65 25.10
CA SER A 319 9.00 10.44 26.34
C SER A 319 7.59 10.92 26.72
N ILE A 320 6.72 11.16 25.73
CA ILE A 320 5.29 11.43 25.98
C ILE A 320 4.59 10.19 26.54
N LEU A 321 4.90 9.01 26.01
CA LEU A 321 4.35 7.74 26.51
C LEU A 321 4.88 7.41 27.91
N GLN A 322 6.16 7.63 28.22
CA GLN A 322 6.70 7.44 29.56
C GLN A 322 6.04 8.36 30.59
N LYS A 323 5.78 9.62 30.23
CA LYS A 323 4.97 10.53 31.07
C LYS A 323 3.58 9.98 31.34
N LYS A 324 2.92 9.36 30.35
CA LYS A 324 1.60 8.73 30.54
C LYS A 324 1.66 7.49 31.43
N ARG A 325 2.75 6.73 31.37
CA ARG A 325 3.04 5.58 32.26
C ARG A 325 3.46 6.00 33.67
N GLY A 326 3.77 7.29 33.89
CA GLY A 326 4.25 7.82 35.16
C GLY A 326 5.76 7.66 35.37
N ASP A 327 6.48 7.10 34.42
CA ASP A 327 7.94 6.94 34.47
C ASP A 327 8.64 8.23 34.03
N TYR A 328 8.69 9.19 34.95
CA TYR A 328 9.38 10.45 34.71
C TYR A 328 10.90 10.29 34.69
N SER A 329 11.45 9.31 35.40
CA SER A 329 12.89 8.99 35.35
C SER A 329 13.35 8.72 33.94
N GLU A 330 12.64 7.83 33.24
CA GLU A 330 12.99 7.47 31.88
C GLU A 330 12.70 8.61 30.90
N ALA A 331 11.60 9.34 31.09
CA ALA A 331 11.32 10.53 30.30
C ALA A 331 12.43 11.60 30.40
N ILE A 332 12.99 11.81 31.59
CA ILE A 332 14.11 12.74 31.81
C ILE A 332 15.37 12.24 31.12
N ARG A 333 15.72 10.95 31.27
CA ARG A 333 16.88 10.35 30.59
C ARG A 333 16.80 10.56 29.07
N LEU A 334 15.62 10.33 28.50
CA LEU A 334 15.32 10.56 27.09
C LEU A 334 15.47 12.04 26.70
N TRP A 335 14.97 12.98 27.52
CA TRP A 335 15.15 14.41 27.24
C TRP A 335 16.59 14.87 27.39
N GLU A 336 17.36 14.33 28.33
CA GLU A 336 18.78 14.65 28.47
C GLU A 336 19.56 14.21 27.24
N ALA A 337 19.33 12.98 26.77
CA ALA A 337 19.92 12.48 25.52
C ALA A 337 19.51 13.34 24.32
N ALA A 338 18.24 13.70 24.20
CA ALA A 338 17.77 14.53 23.10
C ALA A 338 18.30 15.98 23.20
N ALA A 339 18.41 16.55 24.40
CA ALA A 339 18.96 17.89 24.61
C ALA A 339 20.46 17.94 24.30
N ALA A 340 21.21 16.88 24.62
CA ALA A 340 22.62 16.76 24.25
C ALA A 340 22.83 16.79 22.72
N ASN A 341 21.87 16.28 21.96
CA ASN A 341 21.83 16.36 20.49
C ASN A 341 21.12 17.65 19.98
N GLY A 342 20.95 18.66 20.83
CA GLY A 342 20.41 19.97 20.41
C GLY A 342 18.92 20.00 20.10
N HIS A 343 18.15 18.95 20.42
CA HIS A 343 16.70 18.97 20.19
C HIS A 343 16.01 19.97 21.14
N ILE A 344 15.44 21.03 20.57
CA ILE A 344 14.81 22.14 21.31
C ILE A 344 13.65 21.66 22.18
N TYR A 345 12.82 20.74 21.70
CA TYR A 345 11.65 20.25 22.45
C TYR A 345 12.06 19.64 23.81
N ALA A 346 13.23 18.98 23.87
CA ALA A 346 13.70 18.30 25.06
C ALA A 346 14.05 19.30 26.17
N HIS A 347 14.69 20.42 25.79
CA HIS A 347 14.95 21.54 26.70
C HIS A 347 13.66 22.13 27.28
N ILE A 348 12.62 22.24 26.45
CA ILE A 348 11.31 22.74 26.87
C ILE A 348 10.61 21.78 27.84
N GLU A 349 10.65 20.47 27.57
CA GLU A 349 10.07 19.48 28.48
C GLU A 349 10.84 19.40 29.81
N MET A 350 12.18 19.50 29.79
CA MET A 350 13.00 19.63 31.01
C MET A 350 12.59 20.87 31.81
N ALA A 351 12.45 22.02 31.17
CA ALA A 351 11.99 23.23 31.83
C ALA A 351 10.60 23.08 32.48
N LYS A 352 9.65 22.41 31.79
CA LYS A 352 8.31 22.09 32.34
C LYS A 352 8.41 21.17 33.56
N TYR A 353 9.25 20.15 33.49
CA TYR A 353 9.44 19.20 34.58
C TYR A 353 9.97 19.88 35.85
N TYR A 354 11.09 20.60 35.76
CA TYR A 354 11.65 21.31 36.91
C TYR A 354 10.71 22.37 37.47
N GLU A 355 9.97 23.07 36.62
CA GLU A 355 9.01 24.07 37.06
C GLU A 355 7.80 23.47 37.81
N HIS A 356 7.17 22.43 37.26
CA HIS A 356 5.87 21.96 37.75
C HIS A 356 6.00 20.84 38.77
N LYS A 357 6.97 19.93 38.59
CA LYS A 357 7.17 18.76 39.45
C LYS A 357 8.17 19.06 40.57
N CYS A 358 9.38 19.52 40.23
CA CYS A 358 10.42 19.80 41.23
C CYS A 358 10.22 21.12 41.96
N ARG A 359 9.42 22.05 41.39
CA ARG A 359 9.28 23.43 41.87
C ARG A 359 10.62 24.18 41.92
N ASP A 360 11.57 23.78 41.09
CA ASP A 360 12.88 24.41 40.94
C ASP A 360 12.86 25.40 39.76
N VAL A 361 12.59 26.66 40.10
CA VAL A 361 12.50 27.76 39.13
C VAL A 361 13.86 28.05 38.48
N LYS A 362 14.97 27.93 39.23
CA LYS A 362 16.31 28.24 38.74
C LYS A 362 16.74 27.26 37.65
N THR A 363 16.55 25.97 37.88
CA THR A 363 16.87 24.95 36.89
C THR A 363 15.93 25.04 35.68
N ALA A 364 14.64 25.35 35.89
CA ALA A 364 13.71 25.60 34.79
C ALA A 364 14.12 26.80 33.91
N LEU A 365 14.63 27.88 34.51
CA LEU A 365 15.17 29.03 33.79
C LEU A 365 16.41 28.65 32.97
N LYS A 366 17.32 27.87 33.54
CA LYS A 366 18.53 27.37 32.84
C LYS A 366 18.14 26.61 31.57
N TRP A 367 17.20 25.67 31.66
CA TRP A 367 16.72 24.91 30.51
C TRP A 367 15.98 25.78 29.47
N THR A 368 15.17 26.74 29.92
CA THR A 368 14.46 27.67 29.02
C THR A 368 15.44 28.56 28.25
N ARG A 369 16.51 29.05 28.91
CA ARG A 369 17.58 29.82 28.25
C ARG A 369 18.40 28.96 27.29
N SER A 370 18.70 27.72 27.65
CA SER A 370 19.35 26.76 26.75
C SER A 370 18.53 26.52 25.48
N ALA A 371 17.20 26.35 25.61
CA ALA A 371 16.30 26.25 24.46
C ALA A 371 16.39 27.48 23.54
N LEU A 372 16.45 28.68 24.13
CA LEU A 372 16.58 29.93 23.37
C LEU A 372 17.88 29.97 22.54
N GLU A 373 18.99 29.53 23.13
CA GLU A 373 20.27 29.49 22.42
C GLU A 373 20.24 28.49 21.26
N HIS A 374 19.67 27.30 21.45
CA HIS A 374 19.52 26.34 20.35
C HIS A 374 18.62 26.87 19.22
N VAL A 375 17.52 27.56 19.52
CA VAL A 375 16.64 28.14 18.48
C VAL A 375 17.33 29.24 17.65
N LYS A 376 18.24 30.01 18.26
CA LYS A 376 18.99 31.05 17.55
C LYS A 376 20.04 30.50 16.58
N HIS A 377 20.63 29.35 16.92
CA HIS A 377 21.72 28.73 16.15
C HIS A 377 21.23 27.62 15.21
N ALA A 378 20.01 27.12 15.39
CA ALA A 378 19.44 26.08 14.54
C ALA A 378 18.99 26.66 13.19
N ASP A 379 19.30 25.94 12.10
CA ASP A 379 18.78 26.22 10.76
C ASP A 379 17.33 25.72 10.66
N LEU A 380 16.39 26.56 11.05
CA LEU A 380 14.97 26.26 11.08
C LEU A 380 14.19 27.14 10.09
N PRO A 381 13.16 26.59 9.42
CA PRO A 381 12.17 27.39 8.72
C PRO A 381 11.57 28.48 9.62
N VAL A 382 11.39 29.68 9.06
CA VAL A 382 10.95 30.89 9.79
C VAL A 382 9.69 30.65 10.64
N TYR A 383 8.73 29.86 10.15
CA TYR A 383 7.51 29.57 10.88
C TYR A 383 7.76 28.73 12.15
N MET A 384 8.69 27.76 12.11
CA MET A 384 9.05 26.94 13.27
C MET A 384 9.88 27.76 14.26
N GLN A 385 10.81 28.58 13.77
CA GLN A 385 11.61 29.46 14.61
C GLN A 385 10.71 30.43 15.40
N LYS A 386 9.74 31.06 14.72
CA LYS A 386 8.75 31.94 15.36
C LYS A 386 7.94 31.21 16.44
N HIS A 387 7.43 30.02 16.13
CA HIS A 387 6.68 29.20 17.09
C HIS A 387 7.48 28.92 18.37
N TRP A 388 8.75 28.50 18.23
CA TRP A 388 9.59 28.21 19.39
C TRP A 388 9.94 29.47 20.20
N LEU A 389 10.28 30.57 19.52
CA LEU A 389 10.59 31.84 20.18
C LEU A 389 9.40 32.36 21.00
N GLU A 390 8.18 32.25 20.48
CA GLU A 390 6.95 32.61 21.21
C GLU A 390 6.77 31.73 22.46
N GLU A 391 6.86 30.40 22.34
CA GLU A 391 6.72 29.49 23.49
C GLU A 391 7.79 29.77 24.57
N ILE A 392 9.05 29.98 24.14
CA ILE A 392 10.18 30.26 25.02
C ILE A 392 10.00 31.60 25.73
N ALA A 393 9.63 32.66 25.00
CA ALA A 393 9.42 33.99 25.58
C ALA A 393 8.32 33.98 26.64
N HIS A 394 7.18 33.33 26.35
CA HIS A 394 6.09 33.16 27.32
C HIS A 394 6.55 32.41 28.58
N ARG A 395 7.39 31.38 28.43
CA ARG A 395 7.91 30.62 29.56
C ARG A 395 8.92 31.42 30.38
N LEU A 396 9.85 32.10 29.73
CA LEU A 396 10.88 32.93 30.37
C LEU A 396 10.25 34.03 31.22
N ALA A 397 9.33 34.82 30.65
CA ALA A 397 8.63 35.88 31.37
C ALA A 397 7.78 35.38 32.56
N ARG A 398 7.29 34.14 32.49
CA ARG A 398 6.55 33.51 33.60
C ARG A 398 7.48 33.00 34.69
N LEU A 399 8.64 32.45 34.34
CA LEU A 399 9.63 31.94 35.29
C LEU A 399 10.39 33.07 35.99
N GLU A 400 10.76 34.15 35.28
CA GLU A 400 11.45 35.30 35.87
C GLU A 400 10.58 36.02 36.91
N ARG A 401 9.27 36.10 36.68
CA ARG A 401 8.32 36.59 37.69
C ARG A 401 8.26 35.71 38.93
N LYS A 402 8.46 34.40 38.80
CA LYS A 402 8.48 33.46 39.92
C LYS A 402 9.81 33.45 40.68
N ASP A 403 10.92 33.77 40.01
CA ASP A 403 12.26 33.87 40.62
C ASP A 403 12.46 35.20 41.36
N SER A 404 11.70 36.24 40.98
CA SER A 404 11.70 37.56 41.61
C SER A 404 10.82 37.65 42.87
N ILE A 405 10.12 36.57 43.23
CA ILE A 405 9.28 36.42 44.44
C ILE A 405 9.98 35.41 45.35
#